data_AF-A0A941DWF5-F1
#
_entry.id   AF-A0A941DWF5-F1
#
_cell.length_a   1.000
_cell.length_b   1.000
_cell.length_c   1.000
_cell.angle_alpha   90.00
_cell.angle_beta   90.00
_cell.angle_gamma   90.00
#
_symmetry.space_group_name_H-M   'P 1'
#
loop_
_entity.id
_entity.type
_entity.pdbx_description
1 polymer ?
#
loop_
_entity_poly.entity_id
_entity_poly.type
_entity_poly.pdbx_seq_one_letter_code
_entity_poly.pdbx_strand_id
1 'polypeptide(L)'
;MSNGDNSETYAVNLIASYDGSRGDSKWDDSYGVRSSSTIYIEKSTYSGTDYWRLIRSEGGWDRQDSSLTLTNPYTIQGTVEQSRDELYENQTINRDISYAGSYGFDAPSYWEPVNSKGVPAWAPHVRETSHVDIYRTDPSNSWHFYL
;
A
#
# COMPACT_ATOMS: atom_id res chain seq x y z
N MET A 1 -19.28 -6.59 -20.32
CA MET A 1 -18.25 -5.66 -19.82
C MET A 1 -18.61 -5.39 -18.37
N SER A 2 -18.03 -6.12 -17.41
CA SER A 2 -18.27 -5.89 -15.99
C SER A 2 -17.25 -4.86 -15.50
N ASN A 3 -17.75 -3.76 -14.94
CA ASN A 3 -16.95 -2.75 -14.23
C ASN A 3 -16.08 -3.44 -13.18
N GLY A 4 -14.76 -3.25 -13.25
CA GLY A 4 -13.89 -3.53 -12.13
C GLY A 4 -14.12 -2.47 -11.07
N ASP A 5 -14.62 -2.86 -9.91
CA ASP A 5 -14.65 -1.99 -8.74
C ASP A 5 -13.23 -1.88 -8.18
N ASN A 6 -12.78 -0.64 -7.95
CA ASN A 6 -11.47 -0.35 -7.38
C ASN A 6 -11.53 -0.52 -5.85
N SER A 7 -10.78 -1.48 -5.30
CA SER A 7 -10.58 -1.55 -3.86
C SER A 7 -9.30 -0.80 -3.47
N GLU A 8 -9.45 0.47 -3.09
CA GLU A 8 -8.35 1.27 -2.54
C GLU A 8 -8.22 1.02 -1.03
N THR A 9 -7.03 0.56 -0.62
CA THR A 9 -6.66 0.46 0.79
C THR A 9 -5.53 1.43 1.11
N TYR A 10 -5.77 2.24 2.13
CA TYR A 10 -4.82 3.23 2.63
C TYR A 10 -4.17 2.63 3.89
N ALA A 11 -2.86 2.38 3.87
CA ALA A 11 -2.15 1.91 5.05
C ALA A 11 -2.03 2.99 6.14
N VAL A 12 -2.21 4.26 5.77
CA VAL A 12 -1.98 5.39 6.68
C VAL A 12 -2.99 6.51 6.41
N ASN A 13 -4.06 6.53 7.21
CA ASN A 13 -4.88 7.73 7.39
C ASN A 13 -4.67 8.38 8.77
N LEU A 14 -3.73 7.90 9.60
CA LEU A 14 -3.42 8.54 10.88
C LEU A 14 -2.00 8.18 11.34
N ILE A 15 -1.10 9.15 11.20
CA ILE A 15 0.21 9.12 11.83
C ILE A 15 0.02 9.42 13.32
N ALA A 16 -0.33 8.39 14.10
CA ALA A 16 -0.05 8.40 15.54
C ALA A 16 1.43 8.03 15.73
N SER A 17 2.02 8.38 16.86
CA SER A 17 3.41 8.06 17.18
C SER A 17 3.65 6.55 17.22
N TYR A 18 4.03 5.89 16.10
CA TYR A 18 4.34 4.45 16.09
C TYR A 18 5.83 4.22 16.22
N ASP A 19 6.30 3.35 17.12
CA ASP A 19 7.73 3.19 17.44
C ASP A 19 8.61 2.61 16.31
N GLY A 20 8.00 2.09 15.23
CA GLY A 20 8.76 1.59 14.08
C GLY A 20 7.94 0.88 12.99
N SER A 21 6.65 0.61 13.20
CA SER A 21 5.77 0.05 12.16
C SER A 21 4.30 0.34 12.41
N ARG A 22 3.48 0.23 11.35
CA ARG A 22 2.02 0.29 11.40
C ARG A 22 1.43 -0.60 10.32
N GLY A 23 0.42 -1.38 10.68
CA GLY A 23 -0.43 -2.08 9.72
C GLY A 23 -1.87 -1.63 9.76
N ASP A 24 -2.56 -1.83 8.63
CA ASP A 24 -3.99 -1.66 8.48
C ASP A 24 -4.56 -2.76 7.58
N SER A 25 -5.88 -2.96 7.64
CA SER A 25 -6.56 -3.85 6.71
C SER A 25 -7.99 -3.42 6.50
N LYS A 26 -8.48 -3.57 5.27
CA LYS A 26 -9.84 -3.20 4.88
C LYS A 26 -10.50 -4.36 4.16
N TRP A 27 -11.74 -4.63 4.54
CA TRP A 27 -12.61 -5.55 3.83
C TRP A 27 -13.42 -4.79 2.77
N ASP A 28 -13.54 -5.39 1.60
CA ASP A 28 -14.62 -5.12 0.67
C ASP A 28 -15.74 -6.12 0.95
N ASP A 29 -16.75 -5.69 1.71
CA ASP A 29 -17.89 -6.53 2.09
C ASP A 29 -18.74 -6.96 0.88
N SER A 30 -18.61 -6.31 -0.27
CA SER A 30 -19.37 -6.64 -1.49
C SER A 30 -18.84 -7.90 -2.16
N TYR A 31 -17.52 -8.11 -2.07
CA TYR A 31 -16.83 -9.22 -2.72
C TYR A 31 -16.12 -10.16 -1.74
N GLY A 32 -16.07 -9.88 -0.43
CA GLY A 32 -15.38 -10.75 0.52
C GLY A 32 -13.87 -10.83 0.26
N VAL A 33 -13.28 -9.72 -0.18
CA VAL A 33 -11.84 -9.54 -0.36
C VAL A 33 -11.32 -8.66 0.76
N ARG A 34 -10.20 -9.05 1.37
CA ARG A 34 -9.48 -8.24 2.36
C ARG A 34 -8.17 -7.79 1.77
N SER A 35 -7.91 -6.50 1.79
CA SER A 35 -6.55 -5.98 1.63
C SER A 35 -5.94 -5.76 3.01
N SER A 36 -4.66 -6.10 3.15
CA SER A 36 -3.89 -5.82 4.35
C SER A 36 -2.52 -5.28 3.98
N SER A 37 -2.01 -4.39 4.81
CA SER A 37 -0.67 -3.89 4.62
C SER A 37 -0.03 -3.43 5.92
N THR A 38 1.29 -3.37 5.93
CA THR A 38 2.13 -2.93 7.03
C THR A 38 3.32 -2.17 6.48
N ILE A 39 3.54 -0.98 7.01
CA ILE A 39 4.76 -0.20 6.77
C ILE A 39 5.67 -0.25 7.99
N TYR A 40 6.96 -0.21 7.71
CA TYR A 40 8.02 -0.12 8.69
C TYR A 40 8.76 1.20 8.44
N ILE A 41 8.98 1.95 9.51
CA ILE A 41 9.49 3.32 9.46
C ILE A 41 10.72 3.40 10.35
N GLU A 42 11.77 4.05 9.86
CA GLU A 42 12.87 4.50 10.70
C GLU A 42 12.64 5.94 11.11
N LYS A 43 12.84 6.22 12.41
CA LYS A 43 12.76 7.56 12.98
C LYS A 43 14.15 8.09 13.30
N SER A 44 14.35 9.37 13.04
CA SER A 44 15.51 10.13 13.50
C SER A 44 15.06 11.49 14.01
N THR A 45 15.77 12.04 14.98
CA THR A 45 15.49 13.38 15.51
C THR A 45 16.69 14.27 15.24
N TYR A 46 16.45 15.42 14.61
CA TYR A 46 17.47 16.42 14.33
C TYR A 46 16.97 17.80 14.81
N SER A 47 17.76 18.46 15.65
CA SER A 47 17.43 19.78 16.20
C SER A 47 16.02 19.89 16.80
N GLY A 48 15.53 18.81 17.44
CA GLY A 48 14.19 18.76 18.04
C GLY A 48 13.03 18.60 17.04
N THR A 49 13.34 18.23 15.80
CA THR A 49 12.37 17.83 14.77
C THR A 49 12.55 16.35 14.45
N ASP A 50 11.43 15.64 14.38
CA ASP A 50 11.42 14.22 14.02
C ASP A 50 11.34 14.08 12.49
N TYR A 51 12.09 13.12 11.96
CA TYR A 51 12.21 12.80 10.54
C TYR A 51 12.07 11.32 10.33
N TRP A 52 11.22 10.94 9.37
CA TRP A 52 10.78 9.58 9.17
C TRP A 52 11.08 9.15 7.74
N ARG A 53 11.42 7.88 7.55
CA ARG A 53 11.48 7.25 6.23
C ARG A 53 10.88 5.87 6.24
N LEU A 54 10.28 5.48 5.12
CA LEU A 54 9.96 4.08 4.86
C LEU A 54 11.27 3.28 4.81
N ILE A 55 11.32 2.15 5.52
CA ILE A 55 12.39 1.16 5.38
C ILE A 55 11.90 -0.13 4.73
N ARG A 56 10.64 -0.48 4.96
CA ARG A 56 10.01 -1.67 4.39
C ARG A 56 8.49 -1.50 4.36
N SER A 57 7.84 -2.18 3.43
CA SER A 57 6.40 -2.41 3.46
C SER A 57 6.08 -3.83 3.02
N GLU A 58 5.01 -4.38 3.54
CA GLU A 58 4.50 -5.69 3.17
C GLU A 58 2.99 -5.71 3.28
N GLY A 59 2.36 -6.67 2.61
CA GLY A 59 0.91 -6.77 2.61
C GLY A 59 0.43 -7.85 1.67
N GLY A 60 -0.85 -7.81 1.34
CA GLY A 60 -1.46 -8.78 0.45
C GLY A 60 -2.97 -8.64 0.38
N TRP A 61 -3.56 -9.49 -0.46
CA TRP A 61 -5.00 -9.59 -0.60
C TRP A 61 -5.45 -11.02 -0.34
N ASP A 62 -6.42 -11.16 0.56
CA ASP A 62 -7.09 -12.42 0.84
C ASP A 62 -8.49 -12.41 0.23
N ARG A 63 -8.95 -13.57 -0.26
CA ARG A 63 -10.31 -13.77 -0.76
C ARG A 63 -10.99 -14.87 0.05
N GLN A 64 -12.20 -14.60 0.54
CA GLN A 64 -13.04 -15.64 1.15
C GLN A 64 -13.76 -16.48 0.08
N ASP A 65 -14.18 -15.86 -1.02
CA ASP A 65 -14.81 -16.54 -2.15
C ASP A 65 -13.74 -16.91 -3.20
N SER A 66 -13.48 -18.21 -3.34
CA SER A 66 -12.49 -18.73 -4.30
C SER A 66 -12.89 -18.56 -5.77
N SER A 67 -14.14 -18.21 -6.07
CA SER A 67 -14.60 -17.92 -7.44
C SER A 67 -14.10 -16.56 -7.95
N LEU A 68 -13.64 -15.70 -7.06
CA LEU A 68 -13.11 -14.38 -7.39
C LEU A 68 -11.67 -14.49 -7.87
N THR A 69 -11.37 -13.93 -9.02
CA THR A 69 -10.03 -13.75 -9.54
C THR A 69 -9.57 -12.32 -9.23
N LEU A 70 -8.37 -12.23 -8.66
CA LEU A 70 -7.69 -10.96 -8.39
C LEU A 70 -6.65 -10.73 -9.48
N THR A 71 -6.66 -9.56 -10.12
CA THR A 71 -5.74 -9.25 -11.23
C THR A 71 -5.16 -7.84 -11.13
N ASN A 72 -4.10 -7.59 -11.91
CA ASN A 72 -3.39 -6.32 -11.98
C ASN A 72 -3.03 -5.73 -10.60
N PRO A 73 -2.54 -6.54 -9.63
CA PRO A 73 -2.20 -5.97 -8.33
C PRO A 73 -0.97 -5.07 -8.47
N TYR A 74 -1.01 -3.91 -7.84
CA TYR A 74 0.13 -3.01 -7.75
C TYR A 74 0.15 -2.26 -6.42
N THR A 75 1.31 -1.69 -6.11
CA THR A 75 1.52 -0.92 -4.88
C THR A 75 2.23 0.38 -5.16
N ILE A 76 1.85 1.45 -4.47
CA ILE A 76 2.55 2.73 -4.46
C ILE A 76 3.09 2.96 -3.05
N GLN A 77 4.40 3.13 -2.93
CA GLN A 77 5.08 3.31 -1.65
C GLN A 77 5.99 4.53 -1.73
N GLY A 78 6.18 5.23 -0.61
CA GLY A 78 7.13 6.34 -0.63
C GLY A 78 7.28 7.13 0.65
N THR A 79 8.27 8.01 0.59
CA THR A 79 8.59 9.05 1.57
C THR A 79 8.61 10.41 0.84
N VAL A 80 7.74 11.33 1.22
CA VAL A 80 7.49 12.61 0.53
C VAL A 80 7.27 13.72 1.54
N GLU A 81 8.30 14.53 1.79
CA GLU A 81 8.25 15.84 2.46
C GLU A 81 9.65 16.47 2.44
N GLN A 82 9.83 17.62 3.11
CA GLN A 82 11.13 18.24 3.33
C GLN A 82 12.08 17.34 4.16
N SER A 83 13.30 17.10 3.67
CA SER A 83 14.37 16.41 4.40
C SER A 83 15.09 17.32 5.40
N ARG A 84 16.03 16.75 6.16
CA ARG A 84 16.86 17.48 7.11
C ARG A 84 17.71 18.59 6.47
N ASP A 85 18.05 18.43 5.20
CA ASP A 85 18.89 19.35 4.43
C ASP A 85 18.04 20.44 3.74
N GLU A 86 16.79 20.58 4.20
CA GLU A 86 15.79 21.54 3.74
C GLU A 86 15.35 21.36 2.28
N LEU A 87 15.68 20.22 1.66
CA LEU A 87 15.27 19.83 0.31
C LEU A 87 13.92 19.13 0.32
N TYR A 88 13.11 19.34 -0.71
CA TYR A 88 11.85 18.60 -0.86
C TYR A 88 12.10 17.24 -1.52
N GLU A 89 11.85 16.16 -0.77
CA GLU A 89 12.01 14.80 -1.26
C GLU A 89 10.70 14.27 -1.86
N ASN A 90 10.80 13.60 -3.00
CA ASN A 90 9.70 12.85 -3.59
C ASN A 90 10.18 11.44 -3.95
N GLN A 91 10.42 10.64 -2.91
CA GLN A 91 10.94 9.29 -3.03
C GLN A 91 9.77 8.32 -3.09
N THR A 92 9.23 8.11 -4.29
CA THR A 92 8.09 7.21 -4.52
C THR A 92 8.41 6.13 -5.55
N ILE A 93 7.78 4.97 -5.40
CA ILE A 93 7.84 3.89 -6.37
C ILE A 93 6.44 3.33 -6.60
N ASN A 94 6.14 3.03 -7.87
CA ASN A 94 5.02 2.19 -8.26
C ASN A 94 5.57 0.81 -8.63
N ARG A 95 4.98 -0.24 -8.06
CA ARG A 95 5.39 -1.62 -8.29
C ARG A 95 4.22 -2.47 -8.70
N ASP A 96 4.31 -3.04 -9.89
CA ASP A 96 3.46 -4.14 -10.31
C ASP A 96 3.80 -5.39 -9.49
N ILE A 97 2.76 -6.07 -9.03
CA ILE A 97 2.85 -7.31 -8.28
C ILE A 97 2.39 -8.45 -9.21
N SER A 98 3.14 -9.54 -9.24
CA SER A 98 2.84 -10.66 -10.15
C SER A 98 1.65 -11.51 -9.71
N TYR A 99 1.29 -11.45 -8.42
CA TYR A 99 0.22 -12.24 -7.82
C TYR A 99 -0.36 -11.53 -6.58
N ALA A 100 -1.68 -11.52 -6.46
CA ALA A 100 -2.40 -10.79 -5.41
C ALA A 100 -2.39 -11.46 -4.01
N GLY A 101 -1.59 -12.48 -3.73
CA GLY A 101 -1.60 -13.09 -2.38
C GLY A 101 -0.76 -12.33 -1.36
N SER A 102 0.48 -11.98 -1.70
CA SER A 102 1.37 -11.25 -0.79
C SER A 102 2.41 -10.44 -1.56
N TYR A 103 2.79 -9.30 -1.01
CA TYR A 103 3.90 -8.48 -1.50
C TYR A 103 4.80 -8.01 -0.36
N GLY A 104 6.02 -7.65 -0.74
CA GLY A 104 7.00 -7.02 0.13
C GLY A 104 7.87 -6.08 -0.69
N PHE A 105 8.33 -5.02 -0.05
CA PHE A 105 9.23 -4.01 -0.59
C PHE A 105 10.16 -3.52 0.51
N ASP A 106 11.47 -3.56 0.25
CA ASP A 106 12.48 -2.90 1.07
C ASP A 106 12.84 -1.58 0.42
N ALA A 107 12.70 -0.49 1.17
CA ALA A 107 13.04 0.84 0.68
C ALA A 107 14.57 0.95 0.54
N PRO A 108 15.07 1.57 -0.55
CA PRO A 108 16.49 1.79 -0.71
C PRO A 108 17.08 2.60 0.46
N SER A 109 18.25 2.20 0.94
CA SER A 109 18.89 2.85 2.09
C SER A 109 19.29 4.31 1.86
N TYR A 110 19.34 4.76 0.61
CA TYR A 110 19.60 6.15 0.21
C TYR A 110 18.37 7.05 0.28
N TRP A 111 17.19 6.51 0.61
CA TRP A 111 16.01 7.33 0.89
C TRP A 111 16.25 8.20 2.11
N GLU A 112 16.12 9.52 1.93
CA GLU A 112 16.28 10.49 3.00
C GLU A 112 15.05 10.48 3.92
N PRO A 113 15.27 10.58 5.25
CA PRO A 113 14.22 10.88 6.20
C PRO A 113 13.62 12.26 5.97
N VAL A 114 12.29 12.36 6.05
CA VAL A 114 11.55 13.60 5.83
C VAL A 114 10.77 14.01 7.08
N ASN A 115 10.56 15.31 7.22
CA ASN A 115 9.99 15.94 8.40
C ASN A 115 8.61 15.37 8.72
N SER A 116 8.42 14.97 9.98
CA SER A 116 7.18 14.37 10.46
C SER A 116 6.28 15.34 11.23
N LYS A 117 6.62 16.64 11.32
CA LYS A 117 5.84 17.63 12.07
C LYS A 117 4.60 18.11 11.29
N GLY A 118 3.45 18.11 11.96
CA GLY A 118 2.24 18.81 11.50
C GLY A 118 1.41 18.08 10.45
N VAL A 119 1.70 16.81 10.19
CA VAL A 119 1.05 16.01 9.16
C VAL A 119 -0.40 15.72 9.53
N PRO A 120 -1.39 16.22 8.78
CA PRO A 120 -2.76 15.82 8.96
C PRO A 120 -2.92 14.33 8.62
N ALA A 121 -3.84 13.68 9.33
CA ALA A 121 -4.31 12.31 9.08
C ALA A 121 -4.40 11.91 7.59
N TRP A 122 -4.85 12.82 6.73
CA TRP A 122 -5.15 12.58 5.32
C TRP A 122 -3.96 12.76 4.35
N ALA A 123 -2.75 13.12 4.81
CA ALA A 123 -1.59 13.36 3.96
C ALA A 123 -0.32 12.65 4.47
N PRO A 124 -0.29 11.30 4.54
CA PRO A 124 0.87 10.60 5.06
C PRO A 124 2.14 10.87 4.22
N HIS A 125 3.16 11.49 4.84
CA HIS A 125 4.47 11.70 4.21
C HIS A 125 5.23 10.39 4.01
N VAL A 126 5.00 9.39 4.86
CA VAL A 126 5.45 8.00 4.66
C VAL A 126 4.22 7.15 4.44
N ARG A 127 4.13 6.50 3.27
CA ARG A 127 2.90 5.80 2.89
C ARG A 127 3.14 4.54 2.09
N GLU A 128 2.10 3.73 2.10
CA GLU A 128 1.89 2.65 1.16
C GLU A 128 0.40 2.55 0.83
N THR A 129 0.12 2.33 -0.45
CA THR A 129 -1.20 2.12 -1.02
C THR A 129 -1.13 0.88 -1.88
N SER A 130 -2.15 0.04 -1.76
CA SER A 130 -2.25 -1.18 -2.54
C SER A 130 -3.54 -1.17 -3.34
N HIS A 131 -3.46 -1.66 -4.57
CA HIS A 131 -4.56 -1.77 -5.51
C HIS A 131 -4.65 -3.18 -6.07
N VAL A 132 -5.87 -3.66 -6.25
CA VAL A 132 -6.16 -4.89 -7.00
C VAL A 132 -7.50 -4.77 -7.70
N ASP A 133 -7.61 -5.36 -8.89
CA ASP A 133 -8.89 -5.50 -9.57
C ASP A 133 -9.54 -6.84 -9.16
N ILE A 134 -10.85 -6.81 -8.90
CA ILE A 134 -11.62 -7.98 -8.50
C ILE A 134 -12.56 -8.37 -9.65
N TYR A 135 -12.48 -9.62 -10.10
CA TYR A 135 -13.37 -10.19 -11.10
C TYR A 135 -14.04 -11.45 -10.56
N ARG A 136 -15.36 -11.59 -10.72
CA ARG A 136 -16.01 -12.88 -10.49
C ARG A 136 -15.81 -13.74 -11.74
N THR A 137 -15.10 -14.86 -11.57
CA THR A 137 -15.08 -15.90 -12.60
C THR A 137 -16.46 -16.54 -12.55
N ASP A 138 -17.32 -16.22 -13.50
CA ASP A 138 -18.60 -16.93 -13.63
C ASP A 138 -18.31 -18.34 -14.18
N PRO A 139 -18.42 -19.40 -13.37
CA PRO A 139 -18.14 -20.76 -13.83
C PRO A 139 -19.15 -21.20 -14.91
N SER A 140 -20.27 -20.50 -15.08
CA SER A 140 -21.34 -20.86 -16.02
C SER A 140 -21.14 -20.30 -17.43
N ASN A 141 -20.11 -19.48 -17.67
CA ASN A 141 -19.84 -18.85 -18.97
C ASN A 141 -18.60 -19.40 -19.70
N SER A 142 -18.12 -20.61 -19.35
CA SER A 142 -17.13 -21.31 -20.17
C SER A 142 -17.78 -21.88 -21.43
N TRP A 143 -17.76 -21.11 -22.53
CA TRP A 143 -18.18 -21.62 -23.83
C TRP A 143 -17.05 -22.48 -24.42
N HIS A 144 -17.28 -23.78 -24.51
CA HIS A 144 -16.42 -24.72 -25.25
C HIS A 144 -16.85 -24.72 -26.72
N PHE A 145 -15.97 -24.33 -27.64
CA PHE A 145 -16.09 -24.69 -29.04
C PHE A 145 -15.46 -26.07 -29.24
N TYR A 146 -16.25 -27.04 -29.66
CA TYR A 146 -15.75 -28.25 -30.29
C TYR A 146 -15.67 -27.99 -31.80
N LEU A 147 -14.49 -28.16 -32.38
CA LEU A 147 -14.30 -28.31 -33.83
C LEU A 147 -14.65 -29.74 -34.24
#